data_AF-A0A956AUN4-F1
#
_entry.id   AF-A0A956AUN4-F1
#
_cell.length_a   1.000
_cell.length_b   1.000
_cell.length_c   1.000
_cell.angle_alpha   90.00
_cell.angle_beta   90.00
_cell.angle_gamma   90.00
#
_symmetry.space_group_name_H-M   'P 1'
#
loop_
_entity.id
_entity.type
_entity.pdbx_description
1 polymer ?
#
loop_
_entity_poly.entity_id
_entity_poly.type
_entity_poly.pdbx_seq_one_letter_code
_entity_poly.pdbx_strand_id
1 'polypeptide(L)'
;MQKKIWGLLAGAALLVSGCDAPEPARPTGLMKPKGDLPAAPPTLPPAPPTRTSPVPVSPAPPLAAPPSAVRAHFEQRDALDRTVWRDEVAAQAHERIFVELWDFLRSAPDPRPVLAAFPFEQIVLPDLGPPTPIGSGLIRRVARGRHALDRNDWLSWLDEQAAADTRLVATEWHHARFEPGTGGPARSQIRAELQVIRDGIRWRLKLGFDVTWTEVDAPTEDDPNGRRFAPKTIEVASVDAVGQAEPPTFTLAQRLPLGAHRPQSLLVTDLDGDGAPELLVPLADARYVFRGGRFERAPLAAQLLPKSAIAVAADFDNDGHTDLLATGQRDGRTVLALYRGAPGGAFPDAPVIVFAPGDEIQGMRVLTVGDIDRDGDLDVFAPQYRGAYNGDRMPTPFYNALDSWPAWLLRNDGGGHFADITAEAGLEPTRRRHTQSASFFDAD
;
A
#
# COMPACT_ATOMS: atom_id res chain seq x y z
N MET A 1 -38.21 -7.73 4.15
CA MET A 1 -37.57 -8.43 5.29
C MET A 1 -36.08 -8.06 5.29
N GLN A 2 -35.40 -8.05 6.44
CA GLN A 2 -34.02 -7.56 6.64
C GLN A 2 -33.78 -6.04 6.49
N LYS A 3 -33.49 -5.38 7.62
CA LYS A 3 -32.60 -4.21 7.83
C LYS A 3 -32.67 -3.85 9.33
N LYS A 4 -31.60 -4.15 10.09
CA LYS A 4 -31.34 -3.77 11.51
C LYS A 4 -30.07 -4.49 12.02
N ILE A 5 -28.87 -3.99 11.67
CA ILE A 5 -27.59 -4.57 12.14
C ILE A 5 -26.60 -3.44 12.47
N TRP A 6 -26.35 -3.21 13.76
CA TRP A 6 -25.29 -2.32 14.28
C TRP A 6 -24.02 -3.18 14.54
N GLY A 7 -23.02 -2.92 15.39
CA GLY A 7 -22.71 -1.83 16.31
C GLY A 7 -21.95 -2.36 17.53
N LEU A 8 -20.64 -2.66 17.39
CA LEU A 8 -19.71 -2.50 18.52
C LEU A 8 -18.28 -2.06 18.13
N LEU A 9 -17.83 -2.29 16.89
CA LEU A 9 -16.75 -1.43 16.36
C LEU A 9 -17.10 0.06 16.48
N ALA A 10 -18.40 0.34 16.64
CA ALA A 10 -18.98 1.34 17.53
C ALA A 10 -17.98 2.21 18.30
N GLY A 11 -17.24 1.64 19.27
CA GLY A 11 -16.37 2.40 20.18
C GLY A 11 -15.37 3.32 19.47
N ALA A 12 -15.01 2.97 18.22
CA ALA A 12 -14.19 3.78 17.33
C ALA A 12 -14.93 4.27 16.07
N ALA A 13 -15.92 3.51 15.59
CA ALA A 13 -16.73 3.81 14.40
C ALA A 13 -17.77 4.93 14.61
N LEU A 14 -18.25 5.08 15.84
CA LEU A 14 -19.37 5.96 16.18
C LEU A 14 -18.98 7.17 17.01
N LEU A 15 -17.71 7.22 17.41
CA LEU A 15 -16.95 8.45 17.51
C LEU A 15 -17.31 9.51 16.46
N VAL A 16 -17.74 9.06 15.27
CA VAL A 16 -18.12 9.91 14.15
C VAL A 16 -19.62 10.31 14.08
N SER A 17 -20.39 10.17 15.16
CA SER A 17 -21.81 10.60 15.20
C SER A 17 -22.01 12.08 14.84
N GLY A 18 -23.07 12.40 14.09
CA GLY A 18 -23.53 13.77 13.84
C GLY A 18 -23.12 14.37 12.48
N CYS A 19 -23.21 13.61 11.39
CA CYS A 19 -22.94 14.12 10.04
C CYS A 19 -24.24 14.50 9.31
N ASP A 20 -24.41 15.79 9.01
CA ASP A 20 -25.09 16.17 7.77
C ASP A 20 -24.11 15.99 6.62
N ALA A 21 -24.57 15.40 5.51
CA ALA A 21 -23.74 15.28 4.31
C ALA A 21 -23.51 16.69 3.73
N PRO A 22 -22.25 17.11 3.45
CA PRO A 22 -22.02 18.36 2.73
C PRO A 22 -22.70 18.28 1.36
N GLU A 23 -23.48 19.30 1.00
CA GLU A 23 -24.30 19.28 -0.22
C GLU A 23 -23.41 18.98 -1.44
N PRO A 24 -23.70 17.94 -2.25
CA PRO A 24 -22.88 17.62 -3.40
C PRO A 24 -22.93 18.79 -4.38
N ALA A 25 -21.76 19.34 -4.71
CA ALA A 25 -21.63 20.42 -5.68
C ALA A 25 -22.31 20.01 -7.00
N ARG A 26 -23.45 20.62 -7.31
CA ARG A 26 -24.28 20.24 -8.46
C ARG A 26 -23.49 20.47 -9.75
N PRO A 27 -23.26 19.44 -10.58
CA PRO A 27 -22.78 19.66 -11.93
C PRO A 27 -23.89 20.37 -12.72
N THR A 28 -23.70 21.65 -13.01
CA THR A 28 -24.62 22.40 -13.86
C THR A 28 -24.50 21.95 -15.30
N GLY A 29 -25.44 21.10 -15.72
CA GLY A 29 -25.66 20.72 -17.11
C GLY A 29 -24.89 19.48 -17.57
N LEU A 30 -25.64 18.42 -17.88
CA LEU A 30 -25.38 17.52 -19.01
C LEU A 30 -26.64 16.70 -19.32
N MET A 31 -26.73 16.19 -20.54
CA MET A 31 -27.99 15.69 -21.14
C MET A 31 -28.46 14.35 -20.55
N LYS A 32 -29.78 14.15 -20.53
CA LYS A 32 -30.40 12.83 -20.26
C LYS A 32 -29.99 11.83 -21.35
N PRO A 33 -29.49 10.62 -21.00
CA PRO A 33 -29.39 9.52 -21.96
C PRO A 33 -30.78 9.05 -22.35
N LYS A 34 -31.07 9.00 -23.67
CA LYS A 34 -32.12 8.16 -24.24
C LYS A 34 -31.48 6.83 -24.62
N GLY A 35 -32.01 5.72 -24.12
CA GLY A 35 -31.57 4.37 -24.48
C GLY A 35 -32.26 3.33 -23.61
N ASP A 36 -32.98 2.41 -24.24
CA ASP A 36 -33.77 1.40 -23.54
C ASP A 36 -32.87 0.34 -22.87
N LEU A 37 -33.26 -0.08 -21.66
CA LEU A 37 -32.58 -1.13 -20.90
C LEU A 37 -32.88 -2.52 -21.52
N PRO A 38 -31.86 -3.31 -21.91
CA PRO A 38 -32.06 -4.72 -22.22
C PRO A 38 -32.37 -5.53 -20.94
N ALA A 39 -32.85 -6.76 -21.16
CA ALA A 39 -33.54 -7.58 -20.17
C ALA A 39 -32.73 -7.98 -18.91
N ALA A 40 -33.47 -8.48 -17.92
CA ALA A 40 -33.03 -8.86 -16.58
C ALA A 40 -31.75 -9.72 -16.52
N PRO A 41 -30.95 -9.59 -15.45
CA PRO A 41 -29.77 -10.44 -15.25
C PRO A 41 -30.15 -11.92 -15.13
N PRO A 42 -29.31 -12.84 -15.62
CA PRO A 42 -29.56 -14.27 -15.48
C PRO A 42 -29.64 -14.67 -14.00
N THR A 43 -30.59 -15.54 -13.68
CA THR A 43 -30.81 -16.07 -12.34
C THR A 43 -29.57 -16.76 -11.79
N LEU A 44 -29.24 -16.51 -10.52
CA LEU A 44 -28.25 -17.27 -9.78
C LEU A 44 -28.56 -18.78 -9.85
N PRO A 45 -27.56 -19.65 -10.04
CA PRO A 45 -27.77 -21.08 -9.93
C PRO A 45 -28.28 -21.44 -8.52
N PRO A 46 -29.12 -22.47 -8.38
CA PRO A 46 -29.62 -22.88 -7.07
C PRO A 46 -28.45 -23.23 -6.14
N ALA A 47 -28.60 -22.86 -4.86
CA ALA A 47 -27.61 -23.19 -3.85
C ALA A 47 -27.35 -24.70 -3.82
N PRO A 48 -26.09 -25.17 -3.64
CA PRO A 48 -25.82 -26.58 -3.46
C PRO A 48 -26.62 -27.11 -2.25
N PRO A 49 -27.10 -28.36 -2.30
CA PRO A 49 -27.94 -28.89 -1.24
C PRO A 49 -27.23 -28.79 0.10
N THR A 50 -27.90 -28.21 1.09
CA THR A 50 -27.46 -28.19 2.48
C THR A 50 -27.11 -29.61 2.89
N ARG A 51 -25.85 -29.84 3.29
CA ARG A 51 -25.43 -31.09 3.95
C ARG A 51 -26.16 -31.20 5.28
N THR A 52 -27.35 -31.78 5.25
CA THR A 52 -28.06 -32.24 6.44
C THR A 52 -27.40 -33.53 6.92
N SER A 53 -27.21 -33.60 8.24
CA SER A 53 -26.49 -34.65 8.99
C SER A 53 -24.95 -34.50 8.98
N PRO A 54 -24.29 -34.43 10.15
CA PRO A 54 -22.85 -34.60 10.23
C PRO A 54 -22.51 -36.07 9.89
N VAL A 55 -21.55 -36.26 8.98
CA VAL A 55 -20.90 -37.56 8.82
C VAL A 55 -20.18 -37.86 10.15
N PRO A 56 -20.36 -39.03 10.78
CA PRO A 56 -19.60 -39.38 11.97
C PRO A 56 -18.13 -39.54 11.61
N VAL A 57 -17.36 -38.48 11.87
CA VAL A 57 -15.89 -38.54 11.79
C VAL A 57 -15.45 -39.44 12.94
N SER A 58 -14.95 -40.64 12.62
CA SER A 58 -14.26 -41.44 13.63
C SER A 58 -13.13 -40.61 14.22
N PRO A 59 -12.96 -40.57 15.56
CA PRO A 59 -11.84 -39.84 16.15
C PRO A 59 -10.55 -40.35 15.52
N ALA A 60 -9.71 -39.42 15.08
CA ALA A 60 -8.39 -39.79 14.56
C ALA A 60 -7.67 -40.63 15.63
N PRO A 61 -6.98 -41.72 15.26
CA PRO A 61 -6.18 -42.46 16.24
C PRO A 61 -5.19 -41.48 16.90
N PRO A 62 -4.97 -41.58 18.22
CA PRO A 62 -4.09 -40.66 18.92
C PRO A 62 -2.72 -40.64 18.23
N LEU A 63 -2.19 -39.45 17.93
CA LEU A 63 -0.90 -39.33 17.29
C LEU A 63 0.14 -40.12 18.09
N ALA A 64 0.93 -40.94 17.39
CA ALA A 64 2.05 -41.62 18.00
C ALA A 64 2.96 -40.59 18.68
N ALA A 65 3.37 -40.89 19.92
CA ALA A 65 4.22 -39.98 20.69
C ALA A 65 5.48 -39.61 19.89
N PRO A 66 5.87 -38.32 19.87
CA PRO A 66 6.99 -37.87 19.04
C PRO A 66 8.29 -38.59 19.42
N PRO A 67 9.21 -38.83 18.46
CA PRO A 67 10.49 -39.48 18.73
C PRO A 67 11.24 -38.83 19.90
N SER A 68 12.00 -39.60 20.66
CA SER A 68 12.66 -39.13 21.90
C SER A 68 13.52 -37.87 21.71
N ALA A 69 14.20 -37.74 20.57
CA ALA A 69 14.97 -36.54 20.22
C ALA A 69 14.08 -35.29 20.07
N VAL A 70 12.88 -35.42 19.52
CA VAL A 70 11.90 -34.33 19.39
C VAL A 70 11.33 -33.97 20.78
N ARG A 71 11.10 -34.96 21.65
CA ARG A 71 10.64 -34.73 23.02
C ARG A 71 11.65 -33.91 23.85
N ALA A 72 12.94 -34.18 23.70
CA ALA A 72 13.99 -33.38 24.36
C ALA A 72 13.99 -31.90 23.92
N HIS A 73 13.68 -31.62 22.65
CA HIS A 73 13.52 -30.23 22.18
C HIS A 73 12.27 -29.54 22.74
N PHE A 74 11.16 -30.26 22.92
CA PHE A 74 9.98 -29.73 23.63
C PHE A 74 10.31 -29.46 25.11
N GLU A 75 10.92 -30.41 25.82
CA GLU A 75 11.34 -30.23 27.23
C GLU A 75 12.30 -29.04 27.41
N GLN A 76 13.21 -28.81 26.45
CA GLN A 76 14.09 -27.63 26.40
C GLN A 76 13.31 -26.33 26.12
N ARG A 77 12.33 -26.35 25.22
CA ARG A 77 11.48 -25.19 24.93
C ARG A 77 10.63 -24.83 26.15
N ASP A 78 10.01 -25.80 26.81
CA ASP A 78 9.23 -25.61 28.04
C ASP A 78 10.08 -25.02 29.19
N ALA A 79 11.38 -25.36 29.25
CA ALA A 79 12.31 -24.77 30.21
C ALA A 79 12.62 -23.29 29.89
N LEU A 80 12.78 -22.95 28.61
CA LEU A 80 12.97 -21.57 28.15
C LEU A 80 11.70 -20.72 28.32
N ASP A 81 10.52 -21.27 28.01
CA ASP A 81 9.20 -20.66 28.17
C ASP A 81 8.83 -20.39 29.63
N ARG A 82 9.38 -21.16 30.58
CA ARG A 82 9.27 -20.87 32.03
C ARG A 82 10.29 -19.85 32.54
N THR A 83 11.29 -19.47 31.74
CA THR A 83 12.41 -18.61 32.17
C THR A 83 12.61 -17.43 31.24
N VAL A 84 13.48 -17.56 30.23
CA VAL A 84 13.88 -16.50 29.29
C VAL A 84 12.71 -15.94 28.50
N TRP A 85 11.76 -16.79 28.10
CA TRP A 85 10.61 -16.44 27.27
C TRP A 85 9.31 -16.27 28.06
N ARG A 86 9.36 -16.32 29.40
CA ARG A 86 8.17 -16.24 30.27
C ARG A 86 7.30 -15.02 29.97
N ASP A 87 7.94 -13.87 29.78
CA ASP A 87 7.25 -12.59 29.58
C ASP A 87 6.69 -12.48 28.14
N GLU A 88 7.32 -13.14 27.18
CA GLU A 88 6.86 -13.29 25.78
C GLU A 88 5.69 -14.27 25.68
N VAL A 89 5.75 -15.41 26.37
CA VAL A 89 4.63 -16.37 26.49
C VAL A 89 3.43 -15.72 27.18
N ALA A 90 3.68 -14.90 28.20
CA ALA A 90 2.64 -14.07 28.80
C ALA A 90 2.08 -13.06 27.79
N ALA A 91 2.91 -12.35 27.02
CA ALA A 91 2.46 -11.41 25.98
C ALA A 91 1.55 -12.09 24.94
N GLN A 92 1.94 -13.27 24.45
CA GLN A 92 1.16 -14.07 23.49
C GLN A 92 -0.18 -14.55 24.09
N ALA A 93 -0.20 -14.94 25.36
CA ALA A 93 -1.44 -15.34 26.03
C ALA A 93 -2.43 -14.17 26.19
N HIS A 94 -1.94 -12.95 26.41
CA HIS A 94 -2.75 -11.73 26.44
C HIS A 94 -3.18 -11.27 25.03
N GLU A 95 -2.29 -11.38 24.04
CA GLU A 95 -2.60 -11.11 22.62
C GLU A 95 -3.76 -11.96 22.11
N ARG A 96 -3.77 -13.25 22.48
CA ARG A 96 -4.77 -14.21 21.99
C ARG A 96 -6.22 -13.77 22.25
N ILE A 97 -6.47 -13.00 23.31
CA ILE A 97 -7.80 -12.43 23.61
C ILE A 97 -8.25 -11.42 22.52
N PHE A 98 -7.32 -10.62 21.99
CA PHE A 98 -7.60 -9.69 20.89
C PHE A 98 -7.57 -10.36 19.51
N VAL A 99 -6.79 -11.44 19.33
CA VAL A 99 -6.83 -12.27 18.11
C VAL A 99 -8.18 -12.99 18.00
N GLU A 100 -8.66 -13.63 19.08
CA GLU A 100 -9.98 -14.26 19.11
C GLU A 100 -11.09 -13.22 18.84
N LEU A 101 -10.99 -12.03 19.43
CA LEU A 101 -11.90 -10.92 19.13
C LEU A 101 -11.90 -10.57 17.63
N TRP A 102 -10.72 -10.46 17.03
CA TRP A 102 -10.55 -10.13 15.62
C TRP A 102 -11.14 -11.20 14.70
N ASP A 103 -10.94 -12.49 15.00
CA ASP A 103 -11.50 -13.60 14.24
C ASP A 103 -13.02 -13.66 14.33
N PHE A 104 -13.60 -13.45 15.52
CA PHE A 104 -15.05 -13.34 15.67
C PHE A 104 -15.61 -12.12 14.92
N LEU A 105 -14.90 -10.98 14.91
CA LEU A 105 -15.30 -9.79 14.16
C LEU A 105 -15.29 -9.97 12.64
N ARG A 106 -14.37 -10.77 12.12
CA ARG A 106 -14.24 -11.08 10.69
C ARG A 106 -15.27 -12.11 10.23
N SER A 107 -15.66 -13.03 11.10
CA SER A 107 -16.56 -14.14 10.78
C SER A 107 -18.04 -13.84 11.04
N ALA A 108 -18.35 -12.96 12.00
CA ALA A 108 -19.72 -12.60 12.30
C ALA A 108 -20.33 -11.71 11.18
N PRO A 109 -21.53 -12.04 10.67
CA PRO A 109 -22.30 -11.14 9.80
C PRO A 109 -22.70 -9.82 10.47
N ASP A 110 -22.53 -9.78 11.80
CA ASP A 110 -23.01 -8.79 12.72
C ASP A 110 -22.03 -8.70 13.90
N PRO A 111 -21.30 -7.58 14.05
CA PRO A 111 -20.24 -7.48 15.04
C PRO A 111 -20.75 -7.26 16.47
N ARG A 112 -22.01 -6.89 16.71
CA ARG A 112 -22.44 -6.54 18.09
C ARG A 112 -22.47 -7.72 19.05
N PRO A 113 -23.01 -8.91 18.74
CA PRO A 113 -23.10 -9.99 19.72
C PRO A 113 -21.71 -10.48 20.16
N VAL A 114 -20.76 -10.55 19.22
CA VAL A 114 -19.34 -10.85 19.48
C VAL A 114 -18.78 -9.98 20.58
N LEU A 115 -19.07 -8.70 20.48
CA LEU A 115 -18.41 -7.66 21.24
C LEU A 115 -19.20 -7.26 22.50
N ALA A 116 -20.52 -7.39 22.48
CA ALA A 116 -21.38 -7.40 23.66
C ALA A 116 -21.08 -8.60 24.55
N ALA A 117 -20.52 -9.68 23.99
CA ALA A 117 -19.93 -10.79 24.73
C ALA A 117 -18.45 -10.57 25.11
N PHE A 118 -17.73 -9.62 24.50
CA PHE A 118 -16.32 -9.39 24.81
C PHE A 118 -16.14 -8.90 26.26
N PRO A 119 -15.29 -9.54 27.08
CA PRO A 119 -15.24 -9.28 28.52
C PRO A 119 -14.39 -8.04 28.84
N PHE A 120 -14.93 -7.15 29.68
CA PHE A 120 -14.20 -6.12 30.39
C PHE A 120 -15.04 -5.55 31.56
N GLU A 121 -14.39 -4.90 32.54
CA GLU A 121 -15.08 -4.15 33.61
C GLU A 121 -15.47 -2.74 33.14
N GLN A 122 -14.53 -2.03 32.51
CA GLN A 122 -14.71 -0.66 32.02
C GLN A 122 -14.04 -0.43 30.66
N ILE A 123 -14.68 0.37 29.80
CA ILE A 123 -14.07 0.90 28.56
C ILE A 123 -14.06 2.43 28.59
N VAL A 124 -12.97 3.04 28.14
CA VAL A 124 -12.82 4.51 28.03
C VAL A 124 -12.74 4.86 26.55
N LEU A 125 -13.72 5.62 26.07
CA LEU A 125 -13.85 6.05 24.68
C LEU A 125 -13.57 7.55 24.56
N PRO A 126 -12.92 8.02 23.49
CA PRO A 126 -12.73 9.44 23.25
C PRO A 126 -14.04 10.11 22.78
N ASP A 127 -14.16 11.41 23.03
CA ASP A 127 -15.21 12.24 22.42
C ASP A 127 -14.61 12.92 21.20
N LEU A 128 -15.01 12.57 19.96
CA LEU A 128 -14.49 13.31 18.80
C LEU A 128 -15.22 14.63 18.61
N GLY A 129 -14.43 15.69 18.43
CA GLY A 129 -14.92 16.97 17.93
C GLY A 129 -15.51 16.87 16.51
N PRO A 130 -16.12 17.97 16.01
CA PRO A 130 -16.77 18.00 14.70
C PRO A 130 -15.80 17.70 13.55
N PRO A 131 -16.29 17.24 12.39
CA PRO A 131 -15.48 17.00 11.20
C PRO A 131 -14.83 18.30 10.70
N THR A 132 -13.56 18.19 10.30
CA THR A 132 -12.75 19.28 9.75
C THR A 132 -12.23 18.88 8.37
N PRO A 133 -12.43 19.68 7.31
CA PRO A 133 -11.87 19.36 5.98
C PRO A 133 -10.34 19.36 6.00
N ILE A 134 -9.72 18.38 5.33
CA ILE A 134 -8.25 18.26 5.20
C ILE A 134 -7.77 18.19 3.74
N GLY A 135 -8.62 18.61 2.78
CA GLY A 135 -8.34 18.58 1.34
C GLY A 135 -8.84 17.32 0.64
N SER A 136 -8.88 17.32 -0.70
CA SER A 136 -9.23 16.17 -1.55
C SER A 136 -10.54 15.44 -1.17
N GLY A 137 -11.56 16.17 -0.70
CA GLY A 137 -12.84 15.61 -0.25
C GLY A 137 -12.75 14.78 1.04
N LEU A 138 -11.62 14.85 1.76
CA LEU A 138 -11.41 14.17 3.03
C LEU A 138 -11.76 15.09 4.21
N ILE A 139 -12.33 14.49 5.25
CA ILE A 139 -12.63 15.11 6.53
C ILE A 139 -11.91 14.37 7.65
N ARG A 140 -11.47 15.07 8.68
CA ARG A 140 -10.83 14.51 9.86
C ARG A 140 -11.58 14.85 11.12
N ARG A 141 -11.66 13.91 12.06
CA ARG A 141 -12.15 14.15 13.42
C ARG A 141 -11.06 13.81 14.43
N VAL A 142 -10.97 14.61 15.49
CA VAL A 142 -9.93 14.54 16.52
C VAL A 142 -10.59 14.50 17.89
N ALA A 143 -10.03 13.71 18.81
CA ALA A 143 -10.52 13.62 20.19
C ALA A 143 -10.43 14.97 20.90
N ARG A 144 -11.48 15.32 21.66
CA ARG A 144 -11.61 16.53 22.48
C ARG A 144 -11.94 16.24 23.95
N GLY A 145 -12.27 14.99 24.26
CA GLY A 145 -12.59 14.50 25.60
C GLY A 145 -12.46 12.99 25.65
N ARG A 146 -12.82 12.40 26.79
CA ARG A 146 -13.04 10.96 26.93
C ARG A 146 -14.13 10.71 27.98
N HIS A 147 -14.92 9.66 27.79
CA HIS A 147 -15.90 9.18 28.75
C HIS A 147 -15.65 7.69 29.05
N ALA A 148 -15.94 7.28 30.28
CA ALA A 148 -15.87 5.89 30.71
C ALA A 148 -17.27 5.28 30.70
N LEU A 149 -17.40 4.05 30.21
CA LEU A 149 -18.60 3.24 30.26
C LEU A 149 -18.31 1.99 31.09
N ASP A 150 -19.15 1.71 32.08
CA ASP A 150 -19.17 0.41 32.73
C ASP A 150 -19.85 -0.65 31.82
N ARG A 151 -20.04 -1.87 32.31
CA ARG A 151 -20.66 -2.94 31.53
C ARG A 151 -22.12 -2.68 31.13
N ASN A 152 -22.90 -1.98 31.95
CA ASN A 152 -24.31 -1.67 31.67
C ASN A 152 -24.44 -0.45 30.76
N ASP A 153 -23.68 0.61 31.05
CA ASP A 153 -23.59 1.81 30.23
C ASP A 153 -23.13 1.43 28.82
N TRP A 154 -22.17 0.52 28.72
CA TRP A 154 -21.73 -0.05 27.44
C TRP A 154 -22.87 -0.68 26.65
N LEU A 155 -23.58 -1.65 27.23
CA LEU A 155 -24.64 -2.36 26.52
C LEU A 155 -25.76 -1.41 26.06
N SER A 156 -26.15 -0.47 26.93
CA SER A 156 -27.11 0.58 26.60
C SER A 156 -26.62 1.44 25.44
N TRP A 157 -25.34 1.83 25.48
CA TRP A 157 -24.69 2.61 24.44
C TRP A 157 -24.61 1.86 23.10
N LEU A 158 -24.42 0.54 23.07
CA LEU A 158 -24.52 -0.22 21.81
C LEU A 158 -25.92 -0.16 21.19
N ASP A 159 -26.94 -0.27 22.04
CA ASP A 159 -28.33 -0.31 21.61
C ASP A 159 -28.83 1.06 21.11
N GLU A 160 -28.38 2.16 21.69
CA GLU A 160 -28.62 3.52 21.15
C GLU A 160 -28.10 3.66 19.71
N GLN A 161 -26.98 3.00 19.43
CA GLN A 161 -26.29 3.12 18.15
C GLN A 161 -26.84 2.17 17.08
N ALA A 162 -27.93 1.46 17.39
CA ALA A 162 -28.74 0.68 16.48
C ALA A 162 -29.24 1.41 15.24
N ALA A 163 -29.46 2.72 15.38
CA ALA A 163 -30.21 3.51 14.43
C ALA A 163 -29.38 3.97 13.21
N ALA A 164 -28.05 3.93 13.28
CA ALA A 164 -27.15 4.43 12.24
C ALA A 164 -26.84 3.37 11.17
N ASP A 165 -26.69 3.81 9.91
CA ASP A 165 -26.31 2.92 8.80
C ASP A 165 -24.79 2.69 8.82
N THR A 166 -24.34 1.80 9.71
CA THR A 166 -22.92 1.53 10.00
C THR A 166 -22.52 0.14 9.54
N ARG A 167 -21.44 0.03 8.76
CA ARG A 167 -20.91 -1.23 8.22
C ARG A 167 -19.40 -1.32 8.36
N LEU A 168 -18.91 -2.34 9.07
CA LEU A 168 -17.51 -2.71 9.01
C LEU A 168 -17.14 -3.20 7.61
N VAL A 169 -16.03 -2.71 7.06
CA VAL A 169 -15.47 -3.18 5.79
C VAL A 169 -14.21 -4.00 6.03
N ALA A 170 -13.33 -3.54 6.92
CA ALA A 170 -12.09 -4.22 7.27
C ALA A 170 -11.68 -3.84 8.70
N THR A 171 -10.92 -4.72 9.34
CA THR A 171 -10.29 -4.47 10.63
C THR A 171 -9.02 -5.31 10.73
N GLU A 172 -8.00 -4.79 11.40
CA GLU A 172 -6.70 -5.40 11.63
C GLU A 172 -6.21 -4.99 13.02
N TRP A 173 -5.59 -5.90 13.78
CA TRP A 173 -5.17 -5.71 15.18
C TRP A 173 -3.75 -6.23 15.40
N HIS A 174 -2.98 -5.56 16.25
CA HIS A 174 -1.59 -5.89 16.57
C HIS A 174 -1.29 -5.65 18.05
N HIS A 175 -0.70 -6.62 18.76
CA HIS A 175 -0.15 -6.39 20.11
C HIS A 175 1.19 -5.66 19.99
N ALA A 176 1.19 -4.35 20.25
CA ALA A 176 2.36 -3.50 20.02
C ALA A 176 3.37 -3.51 21.18
N ARG A 177 2.91 -3.77 22.41
CA ARG A 177 3.74 -3.85 23.63
C ARG A 177 3.01 -4.58 24.74
N PHE A 178 3.75 -5.37 25.51
CA PHE A 178 3.28 -5.97 26.77
C PHE A 178 4.17 -5.53 27.94
N GLU A 179 3.58 -5.31 29.11
CA GLU A 179 4.26 -5.05 30.37
C GLU A 179 3.76 -6.08 31.42
N PRO A 180 4.61 -7.04 31.84
CA PRO A 180 4.26 -7.99 32.87
C PRO A 180 3.92 -7.32 34.21
N GLY A 181 2.94 -7.89 34.93
CA GLY A 181 2.45 -7.37 36.21
C GLY A 181 3.40 -7.56 37.40
N THR A 182 4.61 -6.99 37.35
CA THR A 182 5.57 -7.06 38.47
C THR A 182 5.24 -6.01 39.53
N GLY A 183 4.34 -6.36 40.46
CA GLY A 183 3.90 -5.46 41.55
C GLY A 183 2.67 -4.61 41.22
N GLY A 184 1.93 -4.97 40.18
CA GLY A 184 0.70 -4.32 39.76
C GLY A 184 0.02 -5.14 38.64
N PRO A 185 -1.16 -4.71 38.14
CA PRO A 185 -1.79 -5.39 37.01
C PRO A 185 -0.91 -5.32 35.77
N ALA A 186 -0.86 -6.40 34.99
CA ALA A 186 -0.19 -6.41 33.69
C ALA A 186 -0.86 -5.40 32.73
N ARG A 187 -0.13 -4.95 31.72
CA ARG A 187 -0.62 -3.99 30.72
C ARG A 187 -0.27 -4.39 29.30
N SER A 188 -1.15 -4.07 28.36
CA SER A 188 -0.93 -4.22 26.92
C SER A 188 -1.18 -2.92 26.19
N GLN A 189 -0.40 -2.65 25.15
CA GLN A 189 -0.73 -1.65 24.14
C GLN A 189 -1.13 -2.38 22.86
N ILE A 190 -2.38 -2.20 22.43
CA ILE A 190 -2.92 -2.78 21.19
C ILE A 190 -3.04 -1.68 20.16
N ARG A 191 -2.73 -1.96 18.90
CA ARG A 191 -3.04 -1.08 17.76
C ARG A 191 -4.08 -1.72 16.88
N ALA A 192 -4.96 -0.92 16.30
CA ALA A 192 -5.87 -1.40 15.26
C ALA A 192 -6.05 -0.38 14.12
N GLU A 193 -6.21 -0.86 12.90
CA GLU A 193 -6.80 -0.08 11.80
C GLU A 193 -8.18 -0.66 11.46
N LEU A 194 -9.19 0.22 11.36
CA LEU A 194 -10.55 -0.13 10.98
C LEU A 194 -10.96 0.68 9.76
N GLN A 195 -11.68 0.04 8.83
CA GLN A 195 -12.41 0.71 7.77
C GLN A 195 -13.91 0.50 8.00
N VAL A 196 -14.64 1.59 8.20
CA VAL A 196 -16.07 1.56 8.54
C VAL A 196 -16.80 2.55 7.65
N ILE A 197 -17.88 2.13 7.00
CA ILE A 197 -18.82 3.05 6.37
C ILE A 197 -19.86 3.42 7.43
N ARG A 198 -20.13 4.72 7.57
CA ARG A 198 -21.23 5.23 8.39
C ARG A 198 -21.86 6.43 7.71
N ASP A 199 -23.18 6.43 7.61
CA ASP A 199 -23.97 7.58 7.14
C ASP A 199 -23.50 8.10 5.75
N GLY A 200 -23.13 7.18 4.85
CA GLY A 200 -22.59 7.47 3.51
C GLY A 200 -21.10 7.84 3.45
N ILE A 201 -20.41 7.87 4.59
CA ILE A 201 -19.01 8.26 4.69
C ILE A 201 -18.15 7.05 5.10
N ARG A 202 -17.12 6.75 4.33
CA ARG A 202 -16.10 5.76 4.65
C ARG A 202 -15.02 6.36 5.56
N TRP A 203 -14.93 5.86 6.77
CA TRP A 203 -13.93 6.20 7.78
C TRP A 203 -12.80 5.18 7.78
N ARG A 204 -11.56 5.66 7.70
CA ARG A 204 -10.38 4.97 8.21
C ARG A 204 -10.13 5.46 9.63
N LEU A 205 -9.96 4.52 10.55
CA LEU A 205 -9.71 4.79 11.96
C LEU A 205 -8.41 4.09 12.34
N LYS A 206 -7.41 4.85 12.79
CA LYS A 206 -6.20 4.29 13.40
C LYS A 206 -6.31 4.48 14.90
N LEU A 207 -6.19 3.40 15.66
CA LEU A 207 -6.44 3.35 17.09
C LEU A 207 -5.23 2.81 17.83
N GLY A 208 -4.96 3.39 19.00
CA GLY A 208 -4.13 2.78 20.04
C GLY A 208 -4.99 2.56 21.27
N PHE A 209 -4.92 1.37 21.85
CA PHE A 209 -5.60 1.00 23.09
C PHE A 209 -4.56 0.71 24.16
N ASP A 210 -4.72 1.30 25.34
CA ASP A 210 -4.02 0.88 26.56
C ASP A 210 -4.98 -0.02 27.36
N VAL A 211 -4.54 -1.25 27.63
CA VAL A 211 -5.32 -2.27 28.32
C VAL A 211 -4.66 -2.60 29.64
N THR A 212 -5.40 -2.49 30.73
CA THR A 212 -4.99 -3.01 32.05
C THR A 212 -5.70 -4.32 32.29
N TRP A 213 -4.99 -5.35 32.73
CA TRP A 213 -5.52 -6.69 32.92
C TRP A 213 -5.90 -6.96 34.39
N THR A 214 -6.91 -7.81 34.61
CA THR A 214 -7.20 -8.40 35.93
C THR A 214 -7.11 -9.91 35.84
N GLU A 215 -6.69 -10.56 36.93
CA GLU A 215 -6.89 -12.00 37.10
C GLU A 215 -8.39 -12.28 37.24
N VAL A 216 -8.81 -13.46 36.77
CA VAL A 216 -10.15 -14.02 36.96
C VAL A 216 -10.00 -15.47 37.45
N ASP A 217 -11.05 -16.02 38.03
CA ASP A 217 -11.03 -17.38 38.59
C ASP A 217 -10.54 -18.41 37.57
N ALA A 218 -9.78 -19.39 38.07
CA ALA A 218 -9.11 -20.36 37.21
C ALA A 218 -10.11 -21.23 36.42
N PRO A 219 -9.71 -21.75 35.24
CA PRO A 219 -10.49 -22.69 34.45
C PRO A 219 -11.07 -23.83 35.31
N THR A 220 -12.37 -24.10 35.14
CA THR A 220 -13.10 -25.18 35.82
C THR A 220 -12.90 -26.52 35.10
N GLU A 221 -13.35 -27.64 35.67
CA GLU A 221 -13.35 -28.93 34.97
C GLU A 221 -14.22 -28.89 33.69
N ASP A 222 -15.24 -28.03 33.66
CA ASP A 222 -16.14 -27.82 32.51
C ASP A 222 -15.56 -26.88 31.43
N ASP A 223 -14.60 -26.01 31.77
CA ASP A 223 -13.82 -25.20 30.82
C ASP A 223 -12.32 -25.24 31.16
N PRO A 224 -11.61 -26.33 30.83
CA PRO A 224 -10.19 -26.48 31.12
C PRO A 224 -9.29 -25.53 30.30
N ASN A 225 -9.84 -24.82 29.31
CA ASN A 225 -9.14 -23.79 28.53
C ASN A 225 -9.49 -22.36 28.97
N GLY A 226 -10.33 -22.22 30.01
CA GLY A 226 -10.78 -20.97 30.58
C GLY A 226 -9.64 -19.99 30.87
N ARG A 227 -9.89 -18.73 30.54
CA ARG A 227 -8.90 -17.65 30.63
C ARG A 227 -8.60 -17.34 32.10
N ARG A 228 -7.32 -17.18 32.46
CA ARG A 228 -6.88 -16.77 33.82
C ARG A 228 -6.88 -15.26 34.03
N PHE A 229 -7.12 -14.49 32.98
CA PHE A 229 -7.15 -13.03 33.01
C PHE A 229 -8.16 -12.52 31.97
N ALA A 230 -8.69 -11.33 32.25
CA ALA A 230 -9.57 -10.58 31.36
C ALA A 230 -9.12 -9.11 31.32
N PRO A 231 -9.44 -8.35 30.25
CA PRO A 231 -9.27 -6.91 30.28
C PRO A 231 -10.05 -6.33 31.48
N LYS A 232 -9.39 -5.56 32.34
CA LYS A 232 -10.05 -4.80 33.39
C LYS A 232 -10.59 -3.50 32.80
N THR A 233 -9.66 -2.70 32.32
CA THR A 233 -9.92 -1.40 31.68
C THR A 233 -9.34 -1.44 30.27
N ILE A 234 -10.14 -1.03 29.29
CA ILE A 234 -9.70 -0.80 27.92
C ILE A 234 -9.84 0.69 27.64
N GLU A 235 -8.73 1.42 27.51
CA GLU A 235 -8.75 2.83 27.12
C GLU A 235 -8.34 2.98 25.66
N VAL A 236 -9.15 3.64 24.85
CA VAL A 236 -8.78 4.05 23.49
C VAL A 236 -7.90 5.30 23.58
N ALA A 237 -6.64 5.09 23.97
CA ALA A 237 -5.64 6.11 24.26
C ALA A 237 -5.30 7.02 23.06
N SER A 238 -5.52 6.57 21.83
CA SER A 238 -5.38 7.41 20.64
C SER A 238 -6.35 7.02 19.52
N VAL A 239 -6.79 8.03 18.77
CA VAL A 239 -7.61 7.87 17.57
C VAL A 239 -7.24 8.91 16.51
N ASP A 240 -7.02 8.44 15.28
CA ASP A 240 -7.00 9.27 14.09
C ASP A 240 -8.12 8.81 13.15
N ALA A 241 -9.14 9.65 12.97
CA ALA A 241 -10.34 9.34 12.20
C ALA A 241 -10.41 10.21 10.93
N VAL A 242 -10.21 9.59 9.77
CA VAL A 242 -10.29 10.24 8.45
C VAL A 242 -11.44 9.65 7.64
N GLY A 243 -12.40 10.48 7.29
CA GLY A 243 -13.59 10.16 6.51
C GLY A 243 -13.50 10.64 5.07
N GLN A 244 -14.12 9.89 4.18
CA GLN A 244 -14.30 10.20 2.76
C GLN A 244 -15.74 9.87 2.37
N ALA A 245 -16.47 10.80 1.75
CA ALA A 245 -17.80 10.47 1.22
C ALA A 245 -17.71 9.33 0.19
N GLU A 246 -18.68 8.42 0.15
CA GLU A 246 -18.80 7.47 -0.95
C GLU A 246 -19.62 8.08 -2.11
N PRO A 247 -19.23 7.88 -3.39
CA PRO A 247 -18.07 7.12 -3.88
C PRO A 247 -16.72 7.87 -3.68
N PRO A 248 -15.58 7.15 -3.67
CA PRO A 248 -14.27 7.73 -3.37
C PRO A 248 -13.87 8.88 -4.30
N THR A 249 -13.08 9.85 -3.77
CA THR A 249 -12.56 11.03 -4.49
C THR A 249 -11.90 10.67 -5.82
N PHE A 250 -11.15 9.56 -5.84
CA PHE A 250 -10.55 9.03 -7.06
C PHE A 250 -11.48 7.97 -7.66
N THR A 251 -12.07 8.31 -8.80
CA THR A 251 -12.75 7.34 -9.67
C THR A 251 -11.83 6.96 -10.83
N LEU A 252 -12.07 5.78 -11.41
CA LEU A 252 -11.35 5.34 -12.61
C LEU A 252 -11.77 6.21 -13.80
N ALA A 253 -10.97 7.22 -14.14
CA ALA A 253 -11.21 8.08 -15.29
C ALA A 253 -11.07 7.32 -16.61
N GLN A 254 -9.99 6.55 -16.79
CA GLN A 254 -9.72 5.80 -18.01
C GLN A 254 -8.79 4.60 -17.77
N ARG A 255 -8.91 3.56 -18.61
CA ARG A 255 -7.90 2.48 -18.73
C ARG A 255 -7.15 2.66 -20.05
N LEU A 256 -5.82 2.72 -19.97
CA LEU A 256 -4.95 2.91 -21.14
C LEU A 256 -4.39 1.55 -21.59
N PRO A 257 -4.67 1.08 -22.83
CA PRO A 257 -4.28 -0.25 -23.27
C PRO A 257 -2.83 -0.27 -23.77
N LEU A 258 -1.95 -0.98 -23.05
CA LEU A 258 -0.52 -1.16 -23.38
C LEU A 258 -0.20 -2.49 -24.10
N GLY A 259 -1.21 -3.23 -24.55
CA GLY A 259 -1.04 -4.54 -25.19
C GLY A 259 -0.39 -5.57 -24.26
N ALA A 260 0.51 -6.40 -24.78
CA ALA A 260 1.26 -7.40 -24.02
C ALA A 260 2.56 -6.86 -23.39
N HIS A 261 2.84 -5.56 -23.52
CA HIS A 261 4.08 -4.94 -23.08
C HIS A 261 4.08 -4.78 -21.55
N ARG A 262 5.22 -5.04 -20.91
CA ARG A 262 5.46 -4.76 -19.48
C ARG A 262 6.34 -3.52 -19.37
N PRO A 263 5.78 -2.31 -19.33
CA PRO A 263 6.55 -1.07 -19.36
C PRO A 263 7.54 -1.02 -18.18
N GLN A 264 8.73 -0.47 -18.43
CA GLN A 264 9.76 -0.27 -17.41
C GLN A 264 9.83 1.21 -17.01
N SER A 265 9.72 2.12 -17.98
CA SER A 265 9.48 3.55 -17.74
C SER A 265 8.05 3.96 -18.14
N LEU A 266 7.50 4.88 -17.36
CA LEU A 266 6.36 5.75 -17.68
C LEU A 266 6.85 7.17 -17.42
N LEU A 267 6.84 8.02 -18.44
CA LEU A 267 7.17 9.44 -18.30
C LEU A 267 5.86 10.24 -18.31
N VAL A 268 5.81 11.29 -17.50
CA VAL A 268 4.69 12.22 -17.39
C VAL A 268 5.26 13.62 -17.55
N THR A 269 5.05 14.22 -18.72
CA THR A 269 5.61 15.54 -19.04
C THR A 269 4.71 16.24 -20.04
N ASP A 270 4.56 17.55 -19.90
CA ASP A 270 4.02 18.42 -20.93
C ASP A 270 5.02 18.43 -22.09
N LEU A 271 4.64 17.86 -23.26
CA LEU A 271 5.53 17.81 -24.43
C LEU A 271 5.22 18.94 -25.43
N ASP A 272 3.99 19.44 -25.49
CA ASP A 272 3.58 20.45 -26.47
C ASP A 272 3.40 21.87 -25.90
N GLY A 273 3.53 22.03 -24.58
CA GLY A 273 3.50 23.30 -23.86
C GLY A 273 2.10 23.80 -23.52
N ASP A 274 1.07 22.95 -23.59
CA ASP A 274 -0.33 23.34 -23.33
C ASP A 274 -0.72 23.33 -21.84
N GLY A 275 0.16 22.85 -20.97
CA GLY A 275 -0.04 22.72 -19.52
C GLY A 275 -0.68 21.40 -19.06
N ALA A 276 -1.05 20.50 -19.97
CA ALA A 276 -1.51 19.15 -19.68
C ALA A 276 -0.42 18.12 -20.04
N PRO A 277 0.01 17.24 -19.12
CA PRO A 277 1.10 16.32 -19.41
C PRO A 277 0.67 15.11 -20.26
N GLU A 278 1.47 14.81 -21.27
CA GLU A 278 1.48 13.53 -21.98
C GLU A 278 1.96 12.40 -21.08
N LEU A 279 1.49 11.18 -21.38
CA LEU A 279 2.03 9.95 -20.81
C LEU A 279 2.83 9.20 -21.88
N LEU A 280 4.13 9.02 -21.66
CA LEU A 280 5.04 8.33 -22.59
C LEU A 280 5.37 6.94 -22.08
N VAL A 281 5.19 5.93 -22.93
CA VAL A 281 5.48 4.53 -22.62
C VAL A 281 6.34 3.94 -23.75
N PRO A 282 7.68 4.12 -23.70
CA PRO A 282 8.59 3.74 -24.78
C PRO A 282 8.43 2.28 -25.23
N LEU A 283 8.35 1.34 -24.28
CA LEU A 283 8.31 -0.08 -24.62
C LEU A 283 7.03 -0.51 -25.37
N ALA A 284 5.97 0.29 -25.27
CA ALA A 284 4.69 0.06 -25.93
C ALA A 284 4.48 0.94 -27.17
N ASP A 285 5.51 1.69 -27.60
CA ASP A 285 5.45 2.74 -28.64
C ASP A 285 4.18 3.57 -28.53
N ALA A 286 3.98 4.16 -27.35
CA ALA A 286 2.75 4.88 -27.01
C ALA A 286 3.06 6.23 -26.37
N ARG A 287 2.53 7.29 -26.97
CA ARG A 287 2.29 8.59 -26.35
C ARG A 287 0.77 8.71 -26.14
N TYR A 288 0.36 9.12 -24.94
CA TYR A 288 -1.04 9.43 -24.65
C TYR A 288 -1.19 10.93 -24.42
N VAL A 289 -1.91 11.59 -25.32
CA VAL A 289 -2.17 13.04 -25.30
C VAL A 289 -3.54 13.29 -24.66
N PHE A 290 -3.66 14.29 -23.78
CA PHE A 290 -4.94 14.56 -23.10
C PHE A 290 -5.84 15.50 -23.92
N ARG A 291 -6.93 14.97 -24.49
CA ARG A 291 -7.83 15.72 -25.38
C ARG A 291 -9.29 15.49 -25.05
N GLY A 292 -10.04 16.58 -24.87
CA GLY A 292 -11.50 16.52 -24.62
C GLY A 292 -11.87 15.73 -23.36
N GLY A 293 -11.06 15.79 -22.31
CA GLY A 293 -11.30 15.09 -21.04
C GLY A 293 -10.85 13.63 -20.99
N ARG A 294 -10.11 13.14 -21.99
CA ARG A 294 -9.60 11.77 -22.06
C ARG A 294 -8.25 11.70 -22.76
N PHE A 295 -7.48 10.66 -22.47
CA PHE A 295 -6.24 10.35 -23.17
C PHE A 295 -6.49 9.65 -24.51
N GLU A 296 -5.79 10.09 -25.55
CA GLU A 296 -5.79 9.49 -26.88
C GLU A 296 -4.40 8.92 -27.20
N ARG A 297 -4.33 7.67 -27.70
CA ARG A 297 -3.06 7.01 -28.01
C ARG A 297 -2.57 7.39 -29.40
N ALA A 298 -1.33 7.89 -29.46
CA ALA A 298 -0.51 8.01 -30.68
C ALA A 298 0.73 7.08 -30.57
N PRO A 299 1.45 6.82 -31.67
CA PRO A 299 2.83 6.36 -31.61
C PRO A 299 3.68 7.32 -30.76
N LEU A 300 4.75 6.81 -30.14
CA LEU A 300 5.65 7.68 -29.39
C LEU A 300 6.49 8.52 -30.35
N ALA A 301 7.25 7.88 -31.24
CA ALA A 301 8.13 8.51 -32.22
C ALA A 301 7.89 7.95 -33.62
N ALA A 302 8.24 8.71 -34.67
CA ALA A 302 8.10 8.24 -36.05
C ALA A 302 8.98 7.01 -36.36
N GLN A 303 10.14 6.89 -35.71
CA GLN A 303 11.14 5.84 -35.93
C GLN A 303 11.71 5.29 -34.61
N LEU A 304 10.83 4.85 -33.70
CA LEU A 304 11.24 4.28 -32.42
C LEU A 304 12.08 2.99 -32.60
N LEU A 305 13.24 2.92 -31.95
CA LEU A 305 14.09 1.73 -31.96
C LEU A 305 13.42 0.55 -31.25
N PRO A 306 13.63 -0.70 -31.72
CA PRO A 306 13.12 -1.89 -31.05
C PRO A 306 13.57 -1.99 -29.59
N LYS A 307 12.67 -2.45 -28.72
CA LYS A 307 12.88 -2.63 -27.27
C LYS A 307 13.34 -1.36 -26.52
N SER A 308 12.98 -0.17 -27.00
CA SER A 308 13.18 1.06 -26.22
C SER A 308 12.40 0.99 -24.92
N ALA A 309 13.07 0.86 -23.77
CA ALA A 309 12.41 0.43 -22.51
C ALA A 309 12.58 1.41 -21.36
N ILE A 310 13.81 1.89 -21.18
CA ILE A 310 14.19 2.97 -20.26
C ILE A 310 14.38 4.23 -21.07
N ALA A 311 13.80 5.34 -20.62
CA ALA A 311 14.00 6.66 -21.21
C ALA A 311 13.87 7.78 -20.17
N VAL A 312 14.39 8.95 -20.51
CA VAL A 312 14.21 10.24 -19.84
C VAL A 312 13.84 11.29 -20.90
N ALA A 313 13.08 12.31 -20.51
CA ALA A 313 12.67 13.40 -21.39
C ALA A 313 13.13 14.73 -20.79
N ALA A 314 13.80 15.55 -21.60
CA ALA A 314 14.37 16.85 -21.27
C ALA A 314 14.79 17.54 -22.58
N ASP A 315 15.02 18.84 -22.55
CA ASP A 315 15.69 19.55 -23.64
C ASP A 315 17.21 19.27 -23.53
N PHE A 316 17.81 18.57 -24.50
CA PHE A 316 19.23 18.18 -24.48
C PHE A 316 20.09 18.92 -25.50
N ASP A 317 19.50 19.64 -26.46
CA ASP A 317 20.23 20.50 -27.39
C ASP A 317 19.82 21.99 -27.37
N ASN A 318 19.14 22.38 -26.29
CA ASN A 318 18.76 23.74 -25.92
C ASN A 318 17.93 24.46 -27.00
N ASP A 319 17.16 23.72 -27.80
CA ASP A 319 16.32 24.28 -28.86
C ASP A 319 14.95 24.79 -28.37
N GLY A 320 14.61 24.49 -27.11
CA GLY A 320 13.33 24.84 -26.48
C GLY A 320 12.25 23.78 -26.66
N HIS A 321 12.60 22.57 -27.11
CA HIS A 321 11.69 21.43 -27.25
C HIS A 321 12.15 20.26 -26.38
N THR A 322 11.17 19.52 -25.84
CA THR A 322 11.47 18.36 -25.01
C THR A 322 11.87 17.18 -25.89
N ASP A 323 13.14 16.80 -25.84
CA ASP A 323 13.67 15.58 -26.44
C ASP A 323 13.30 14.32 -25.63
N LEU A 324 13.56 13.16 -26.22
CA LEU A 324 13.55 11.88 -25.53
C LEU A 324 14.91 11.19 -25.69
N LEU A 325 15.64 10.97 -24.59
CA LEU A 325 16.79 10.09 -24.56
C LEU A 325 16.35 8.70 -24.09
N ALA A 326 16.44 7.72 -24.97
CA ALA A 326 16.01 6.36 -24.68
C ALA A 326 17.07 5.30 -24.98
N THR A 327 17.05 4.24 -24.17
CA THR A 327 17.59 2.94 -24.60
C THR A 327 16.89 2.46 -25.87
N GLY A 328 17.56 1.66 -26.70
CA GLY A 328 16.98 0.99 -27.86
C GLY A 328 17.91 -0.09 -28.41
N GLN A 329 17.47 -0.89 -29.38
CA GLN A 329 18.32 -1.86 -30.06
C GLN A 329 18.74 -1.45 -31.47
N ARG A 330 20.03 -1.56 -31.75
CA ARG A 330 20.66 -1.40 -33.07
C ARG A 330 21.62 -2.58 -33.28
N ASP A 331 21.53 -3.26 -34.40
CA ASP A 331 22.41 -4.38 -34.79
C ASP A 331 22.60 -5.46 -33.71
N GLY A 332 21.51 -5.77 -32.98
CA GLY A 332 21.46 -6.76 -31.89
C GLY A 332 21.94 -6.25 -30.52
N ARG A 333 22.56 -5.07 -30.46
CA ARG A 333 23.11 -4.44 -29.25
C ARG A 333 22.17 -3.39 -28.67
N THR A 334 22.30 -3.12 -27.38
CA THR A 334 21.61 -2.01 -26.71
C THR A 334 22.44 -0.74 -26.84
N VAL A 335 21.79 0.36 -27.20
CA VAL A 335 22.38 1.69 -27.36
C VAL A 335 21.53 2.74 -26.63
N LEU A 336 22.09 3.92 -26.36
CA LEU A 336 21.30 5.12 -26.08
C LEU A 336 21.14 5.92 -27.37
N ALA A 337 19.92 6.40 -27.58
CA ALA A 337 19.52 7.13 -28.76
C ALA A 337 18.69 8.35 -28.36
N LEU A 338 19.08 9.51 -28.89
CA LEU A 338 18.39 10.79 -28.71
C LEU A 338 17.38 10.96 -29.85
N TYR A 339 16.13 11.19 -29.48
CA TYR A 339 15.04 11.54 -30.39
C TYR A 339 14.75 13.02 -30.18
N ARG A 340 15.09 13.84 -31.18
CA ARG A 340 14.86 15.28 -31.11
C ARG A 340 13.39 15.61 -31.03
N GLY A 341 13.05 16.53 -30.12
CA GLY A 341 11.75 17.15 -30.01
C GLY A 341 11.40 17.98 -31.25
N ALA A 342 10.15 18.41 -31.31
CA ALA A 342 9.66 19.34 -32.31
C ALA A 342 8.42 20.07 -31.74
N PRO A 343 8.06 21.25 -32.27
CA PRO A 343 6.83 21.94 -31.87
C PRO A 343 5.60 21.02 -31.94
N GLY A 344 4.81 20.95 -30.88
CA GLY A 344 3.71 19.98 -30.76
C GLY A 344 4.11 18.62 -30.15
N GLY A 345 5.25 18.56 -29.46
CA GLY A 345 5.65 17.44 -28.62
C GLY A 345 5.88 16.12 -29.37
N ALA A 346 6.30 16.21 -30.62
CA ALA A 346 6.48 15.05 -31.50
C ALA A 346 7.96 14.78 -31.76
N PHE A 347 8.28 13.51 -32.07
CA PHE A 347 9.61 13.07 -32.47
C PHE A 347 9.55 12.60 -33.95
N PRO A 348 9.69 13.53 -34.92
CA PRO A 348 9.43 13.24 -36.34
C PRO A 348 10.58 12.53 -37.05
N ASP A 349 11.81 12.73 -36.59
CA ASP A 349 13.03 12.32 -37.28
C ASP A 349 13.56 10.94 -36.83
N ALA A 350 14.57 10.47 -37.53
CA ALA A 350 15.34 9.29 -37.11
C ALA A 350 16.21 9.64 -35.89
N PRO A 351 16.28 8.80 -34.85
CA PRO A 351 17.08 9.09 -33.67
C PRO A 351 18.58 9.03 -33.95
N VAL A 352 19.33 9.92 -33.29
CA VAL A 352 20.79 9.91 -33.27
C VAL A 352 21.26 8.91 -32.23
N ILE A 353 22.18 8.01 -32.60
CA ILE A 353 22.82 7.11 -31.62
C ILE A 353 23.91 7.90 -30.91
N VAL A 354 23.66 8.28 -29.66
CA VAL A 354 24.57 9.12 -28.87
C VAL A 354 25.55 8.32 -28.03
N PHE A 355 25.22 7.08 -27.65
CA PHE A 355 26.13 6.24 -26.88
C PHE A 355 25.95 4.74 -27.18
N ALA A 356 27.05 4.05 -27.52
CA ALA A 356 27.05 2.66 -27.95
C ALA A 356 28.34 1.92 -27.55
N PRO A 357 28.57 1.59 -26.25
CA PRO A 357 29.79 0.95 -25.74
C PRO A 357 29.81 -0.57 -26.02
N GLY A 358 29.41 -0.98 -27.23
CA GLY A 358 29.31 -2.38 -27.64
C GLY A 358 28.37 -3.20 -26.75
N ASP A 359 28.90 -4.28 -26.18
CA ASP A 359 28.14 -5.27 -25.41
C ASP A 359 28.07 -4.94 -23.89
N GLU A 360 28.48 -3.74 -23.47
CA GLU A 360 28.49 -3.34 -22.06
C GLU A 360 27.13 -2.87 -21.51
N ILE A 361 26.17 -2.46 -22.37
CA ILE A 361 24.79 -2.15 -21.93
C ILE A 361 23.93 -3.42 -21.94
N GLN A 362 23.76 -4.03 -20.77
CA GLN A 362 23.02 -5.29 -20.57
C GLN A 362 21.87 -5.19 -19.57
N GLY A 363 21.86 -4.17 -18.71
CA GLY A 363 20.95 -4.08 -17.56
C GLY A 363 20.64 -2.66 -17.11
N MET A 364 20.62 -1.70 -18.04
CA MET A 364 20.16 -0.32 -17.78
C MET A 364 18.80 -0.33 -17.07
N ARG A 365 18.65 0.45 -15.98
CA ARG A 365 17.40 0.51 -15.19
C ARG A 365 16.79 1.88 -15.10
N VAL A 366 17.62 2.91 -15.13
CA VAL A 366 17.23 4.30 -15.00
C VAL A 366 18.21 5.12 -15.82
N LEU A 367 17.72 6.23 -16.35
CA LEU A 367 18.54 7.36 -16.78
C LEU A 367 18.15 8.50 -15.85
N THR A 368 19.11 9.21 -15.28
CA THR A 368 18.87 10.42 -14.51
C THR A 368 19.71 11.55 -15.06
N VAL A 369 19.16 12.75 -15.05
CA VAL A 369 19.71 13.93 -15.71
C VAL A 369 19.90 15.06 -14.72
N GLY A 370 20.87 15.91 -15.00
CA GLY A 370 21.19 17.10 -14.23
C GLY A 370 22.48 17.71 -14.76
N ASP A 371 22.57 19.03 -14.74
CA ASP A 371 23.78 19.79 -15.01
C ASP A 371 24.77 19.56 -13.83
N ILE A 372 25.86 18.82 -14.07
CA ILE A 372 26.78 18.42 -12.99
C ILE A 372 28.07 19.24 -12.91
N ASP A 373 28.39 20.06 -13.92
CA ASP A 373 29.55 20.96 -13.89
C ASP A 373 29.25 22.45 -14.10
N ARG A 374 27.95 22.79 -14.23
CA ARG A 374 27.37 24.13 -14.19
C ARG A 374 27.63 24.95 -15.44
N ASP A 375 27.67 24.30 -16.61
CA ASP A 375 27.67 24.97 -17.91
C ASP A 375 26.27 25.30 -18.45
N GLY A 376 25.23 24.66 -17.89
CA GLY A 376 23.82 24.83 -18.26
C GLY A 376 23.22 23.66 -19.04
N ASP A 377 24.04 22.67 -19.42
CA ASP A 377 23.64 21.55 -20.25
C ASP A 377 23.30 20.31 -19.40
N LEU A 378 22.27 19.55 -19.81
CA LEU A 378 21.82 18.39 -19.02
C LEU A 378 22.64 17.13 -19.29
N ASP A 379 23.53 16.80 -18.35
CA ASP A 379 24.30 15.55 -18.35
C ASP A 379 23.46 14.33 -17.98
N VAL A 380 23.97 13.13 -18.25
CA VAL A 380 23.25 11.86 -18.05
C VAL A 380 24.07 10.89 -17.22
N PHE A 381 23.53 10.47 -16.07
CA PHE A 381 24.01 9.27 -15.38
C PHE A 381 23.15 8.06 -15.76
N ALA A 382 23.82 7.04 -16.32
CA ALA A 382 23.24 5.86 -16.93
C ALA A 382 23.69 4.57 -16.20
N PRO A 383 23.15 4.28 -15.00
CA PRO A 383 23.52 3.12 -14.21
C PRO A 383 22.81 1.81 -14.62
N GLN A 384 23.47 0.70 -14.30
CA GLN A 384 23.00 -0.64 -14.62
C GLN A 384 22.88 -1.55 -13.38
N TYR A 385 21.88 -2.43 -13.41
CA TYR A 385 21.65 -3.45 -12.39
C TYR A 385 21.70 -4.85 -12.96
N ARG A 386 22.67 -5.63 -12.50
CA ARG A 386 22.71 -7.08 -12.67
C ARG A 386 21.90 -7.75 -11.56
N GLY A 387 20.84 -8.49 -11.92
CA GLY A 387 20.03 -9.21 -10.94
C GLY A 387 20.83 -10.19 -10.10
N ALA A 388 20.55 -10.26 -8.79
CA ALA A 388 21.00 -11.36 -7.95
C ALA A 388 20.63 -12.70 -8.60
N TYR A 389 21.54 -13.68 -8.56
CA TYR A 389 21.43 -14.98 -9.22
C TYR A 389 21.50 -14.97 -10.77
N ASN A 390 21.74 -13.83 -11.44
CA ASN A 390 22.12 -13.84 -12.86
C ASN A 390 23.55 -14.43 -13.04
N GLY A 391 23.63 -15.76 -13.11
CA GLY A 391 24.86 -16.55 -13.11
C GLY A 391 25.29 -17.03 -11.73
N ASP A 392 24.33 -17.50 -10.92
CA ASP A 392 24.52 -18.24 -9.65
C ASP A 392 25.38 -17.57 -8.55
N ARG A 393 25.61 -16.25 -8.67
CA ARG A 393 26.40 -15.47 -7.72
C ARG A 393 25.54 -14.39 -7.05
N MET A 394 25.60 -14.35 -5.72
CA MET A 394 25.09 -13.24 -4.91
C MET A 394 26.06 -12.06 -4.97
N PRO A 395 25.57 -10.80 -5.01
CA PRO A 395 26.41 -9.62 -4.88
C PRO A 395 27.29 -9.73 -3.64
N THR A 396 28.61 -9.67 -3.81
CA THR A 396 29.58 -9.98 -2.74
C THR A 396 30.64 -8.87 -2.60
N PRO A 397 30.79 -8.25 -1.42
CA PRO A 397 29.92 -8.36 -0.24
C PRO A 397 28.56 -7.71 -0.49
N PHE A 398 27.48 -8.23 0.11
CA PHE A 398 26.11 -7.77 -0.18
C PHE A 398 25.86 -6.27 0.05
N TYR A 399 26.66 -5.64 0.92
CA TYR A 399 26.56 -4.21 1.27
C TYR A 399 27.45 -3.29 0.41
N ASN A 400 28.38 -3.82 -0.40
CA ASN A 400 29.33 -3.02 -1.18
C ASN A 400 29.84 -3.78 -2.43
N ALA A 401 28.94 -4.48 -3.13
CA ALA A 401 29.29 -5.29 -4.30
C ALA A 401 29.64 -4.43 -5.52
N LEU A 402 30.70 -4.82 -6.23
CA LEU A 402 31.24 -4.14 -7.42
C LEU A 402 31.27 -5.09 -8.64
N ASP A 403 30.33 -6.04 -8.72
CA ASP A 403 30.23 -7.10 -9.75
C ASP A 403 29.00 -6.97 -10.68
N SER A 404 28.41 -5.77 -10.73
CA SER A 404 27.37 -5.38 -11.71
C SER A 404 27.95 -5.07 -13.10
N TRP A 405 27.05 -4.76 -14.04
CA TRP A 405 27.38 -4.08 -15.29
C TRP A 405 27.80 -2.63 -15.01
N PRO A 406 28.64 -2.02 -15.86
CA PRO A 406 29.16 -0.68 -15.61
C PRO A 406 28.09 0.40 -15.79
N ALA A 407 27.98 1.29 -14.82
CA ALA A 407 27.34 2.59 -14.97
C ALA A 407 28.23 3.52 -15.80
N TRP A 408 27.61 4.51 -16.42
CA TRP A 408 28.28 5.55 -17.20
C TRP A 408 27.81 6.93 -16.74
N LEU A 409 28.71 7.89 -16.73
CA LEU A 409 28.40 9.31 -16.60
C LEU A 409 28.78 9.97 -17.93
N LEU A 410 27.79 10.55 -18.59
CA LEU A 410 27.90 11.10 -19.93
C LEU A 410 27.70 12.61 -19.84
N ARG A 411 28.74 13.38 -20.15
CA ARG A 411 28.69 14.84 -20.25
C ARG A 411 28.07 15.27 -21.58
N ASN A 412 27.15 16.22 -21.57
CA ASN A 412 26.56 16.81 -22.78
C ASN A 412 27.45 17.96 -23.33
N ASP A 413 27.20 18.41 -24.56
CA ASP A 413 27.89 19.58 -25.17
C ASP A 413 26.92 20.71 -25.56
N GLY A 414 25.70 20.67 -25.02
CA GLY A 414 24.61 21.59 -25.32
C GLY A 414 24.03 21.44 -26.73
N GLY A 415 24.55 20.50 -27.53
CA GLY A 415 24.04 20.12 -28.86
C GLY A 415 23.50 18.68 -28.92
N GLY A 416 23.31 18.04 -27.76
CA GLY A 416 22.87 16.66 -27.63
C GLY A 416 23.96 15.62 -27.96
N HIS A 417 25.25 16.00 -27.96
CA HIS A 417 26.36 15.04 -28.11
C HIS A 417 26.95 14.71 -26.74
N PHE A 418 27.16 13.41 -26.50
CA PHE A 418 27.52 12.90 -25.19
C PHE A 418 28.92 12.28 -25.15
N ALA A 419 29.74 12.71 -24.20
CA ALA A 419 31.08 12.19 -23.94
C ALA A 419 31.11 11.38 -22.63
N ASP A 420 31.72 10.19 -22.65
CA ASP A 420 31.92 9.41 -21.43
C ASP A 420 33.02 10.01 -20.54
N ILE A 421 32.61 10.55 -19.40
CA ILE A 421 33.47 11.15 -18.38
C ILE A 421 33.56 10.30 -17.10
N THR A 422 33.12 9.04 -17.13
CA THR A 422 33.07 8.16 -15.95
C THR A 422 34.42 8.03 -15.22
N ALA A 423 35.52 8.00 -15.97
CA ALA A 423 36.87 7.95 -15.41
C ALA A 423 37.36 9.34 -14.93
N GLU A 424 37.03 10.41 -15.65
CA GLU A 424 37.38 11.80 -15.29
C GLU A 424 36.72 12.22 -13.98
N ALA A 425 35.43 11.90 -13.81
CA ALA A 425 34.66 12.12 -12.58
C ALA A 425 35.06 11.19 -11.42
N GLY A 426 36.11 10.37 -11.56
CA GLY A 426 36.61 9.47 -10.52
C GLY A 426 35.68 8.30 -10.18
N LEU A 427 34.66 8.01 -11.00
CA LEU A 427 33.66 6.98 -10.73
C LEU A 427 34.14 5.56 -11.10
N GLU A 428 35.20 5.41 -11.90
CA GLU A 428 35.74 4.11 -12.37
C GLU A 428 35.86 3.03 -11.27
N PRO A 429 36.39 3.30 -10.05
CA PRO A 429 36.49 2.28 -8.99
C PRO A 429 35.13 1.79 -8.48
N THR A 430 34.06 2.52 -8.76
CA THR A 430 32.69 2.27 -8.29
C THR A 430 31.68 2.02 -9.40
N ARG A 431 32.05 2.16 -10.68
CA ARG A 431 31.06 2.11 -11.78
C ARG A 431 30.33 0.76 -11.90
N ARG A 432 30.86 -0.33 -11.32
CA ARG A 432 30.21 -1.66 -11.28
C ARG A 432 29.34 -1.89 -10.03
N ARG A 433 28.91 -0.83 -9.35
CA ARG A 433 27.89 -0.91 -8.28
C ARG A 433 26.55 -1.42 -8.81
N HIS A 434 25.79 -2.08 -7.94
CA HIS A 434 24.42 -2.52 -8.22
C HIS A 434 23.43 -1.38 -8.00
N THR A 435 23.10 -0.65 -9.06
CA THR A 435 22.26 0.56 -8.96
C THR A 435 20.95 0.36 -9.73
N GLN A 436 19.83 0.32 -9.01
CA GLN A 436 18.48 0.20 -9.59
C GLN A 436 17.78 1.54 -9.81
N SER A 437 18.14 2.56 -9.02
CA SER A 437 17.57 3.90 -9.04
C SER A 437 18.69 4.90 -8.77
N ALA A 438 18.56 6.09 -9.35
CA ALA A 438 19.45 7.22 -9.17
C ALA A 438 18.65 8.51 -9.38
N SER A 439 19.07 9.59 -8.74
CA SER A 439 18.49 10.92 -8.92
C SER A 439 19.57 11.95 -8.64
N PHE A 440 19.75 12.92 -9.52
CA PHE A 440 20.41 14.16 -9.17
C PHE A 440 19.47 15.05 -8.34
N PHE A 441 20.04 15.81 -7.42
CA PHE A 441 19.38 16.87 -6.67
C PHE A 441 20.44 17.93 -6.36
N ASP A 442 20.11 19.21 -6.54
CA ASP A 442 20.90 20.27 -5.91
C ASP A 442 20.50 20.37 -4.43
N ALA A 443 21.45 20.79 -3.60
CA ALA A 443 21.39 20.65 -2.15
C ALA A 443 21.81 21.94 -1.41
N ASP A 444 21.81 23.07 -2.10
CA ASP A 444 22.35 24.36 -1.66
C ASP A 444 21.38 25.25 -0.84
#